data_AF-A0A014N782-F1
#
_entry.id   AF-A0A014N782-F1
#
_cell.length_a   1.000
_cell.length_b   1.000
_cell.length_c   1.000
_cell.angle_alpha   90.00
_cell.angle_beta   90.00
_cell.angle_gamma   90.00
#
_symmetry.space_group_name_H-M   'P 1'
#
loop_
_entity.id
_entity.type
_entity.pdbx_description
1 polymer ?
#
loop_
_entity_poly.entity_id
_entity_poly.type
_entity_poly.pdbx_seq_one_letter_code
_entity_poly.pdbx_strand_id
1 'polypeptide(L)'
;MASDPLYALIEVFNVTTACVNQFLNLIEHKLAGLPDNEHYEDFDMLSNLRYSKDILYRQQRQLEQVSAWLKLHQLLGRIGWWTTSTEDPKASQPAKSFLRRYKYLQTRVQKLQAQYQNAISNLMNNINLKKVENASEQSKRIGKLTFLAFLFAPLSLTTSFFAMNIGLMNLRLKTWLAVTIGLLSITFFLMVVNFSGWIRLLQNKRRHTTKKARYL
;
A
#
# COMPACT_ATOMS: atom_id res chain seq x y z
N MET A 1 -15.52 57.98 -3.34
CA MET A 1 -14.83 56.79 -3.89
C MET A 1 -14.01 56.14 -2.78
N ALA A 2 -14.68 55.54 -1.79
CA ALA A 2 -14.01 54.67 -0.84
C ALA A 2 -14.03 53.27 -1.45
N SER A 3 -13.02 52.97 -2.27
CA SER A 3 -12.86 51.66 -2.89
C SER A 3 -12.64 50.64 -1.78
N ASP A 4 -13.69 49.88 -1.48
CA ASP A 4 -13.72 48.83 -0.48
C ASP A 4 -12.46 47.94 -0.62
N PRO A 5 -11.65 47.71 0.44
CA PRO A 5 -10.40 46.94 0.37
C PRO A 5 -10.59 45.52 -0.20
N LEU A 6 -11.81 44.99 -0.16
CA LEU A 6 -12.20 43.73 -0.79
C LEU A 6 -12.01 43.75 -2.33
N TYR A 7 -12.22 44.91 -2.95
CA TYR A 7 -12.03 45.08 -4.41
C TYR A 7 -10.56 44.99 -4.81
N ALA A 8 -9.64 45.42 -3.95
CA ALA A 8 -8.20 45.23 -4.14
C ALA A 8 -7.79 43.76 -3.92
N LEU A 9 -8.41 43.08 -2.96
CA LEU A 9 -8.12 41.67 -2.66
C LEU A 9 -8.73 40.70 -3.68
N ILE A 10 -9.74 41.11 -4.45
CA ILE A 10 -10.37 40.33 -5.52
C ILE A 10 -9.34 39.76 -6.49
N GLU A 11 -8.35 40.56 -6.87
CA GLU A 11 -7.32 40.17 -7.82
C GLU A 11 -6.38 39.12 -7.20
N VAL A 12 -5.97 39.34 -5.94
CA VAL A 12 -5.15 38.39 -5.18
C VAL A 12 -5.86 37.05 -5.03
N PHE A 13 -7.16 37.05 -4.72
CA PHE A 13 -7.95 35.82 -4.64
C PHE A 13 -8.08 35.13 -6.00
N ASN A 14 -8.31 35.88 -7.08
CA ASN A 14 -8.36 35.31 -8.43
C ASN A 14 -7.03 34.62 -8.80
N VAL A 15 -5.89 35.30 -8.60
CA VAL A 15 -4.56 34.73 -8.83
C VAL A 15 -4.35 33.48 -7.97
N THR A 16 -4.68 33.54 -6.68
CA THR A 16 -4.55 32.40 -5.78
C THR A 16 -5.38 31.20 -6.24
N THR A 17 -6.64 31.43 -6.66
CA THR A 17 -7.48 30.34 -7.18
C THR A 17 -6.94 29.77 -8.49
N ALA A 18 -6.35 30.59 -9.36
CA ALA A 18 -5.71 30.13 -10.59
C ALA A 18 -4.47 29.27 -10.31
N CYS A 19 -3.62 29.69 -9.37
CA CYS A 19 -2.45 28.93 -8.93
C CYS A 19 -2.86 27.57 -8.35
N VAL A 20 -3.85 27.54 -7.45
CA VAL A 20 -4.34 26.28 -6.88
C VAL A 20 -4.95 25.39 -7.97
N ASN A 21 -5.68 25.97 -8.93
CA ASN A 21 -6.25 25.22 -10.05
C ASN A 21 -5.16 24.59 -10.94
N GLN A 22 -4.10 25.33 -11.25
CA GLN A 22 -2.96 24.83 -12.01
C GLN A 22 -2.19 23.74 -11.26
N PHE A 23 -2.01 23.92 -9.95
CA PHE A 23 -1.41 22.91 -9.08
C PHE A 23 -2.23 21.61 -9.09
N LEU A 24 -3.57 21.70 -9.00
CA LEU A 24 -4.44 20.52 -9.08
C LEU A 24 -4.34 19.84 -10.46
N ASN A 25 -4.30 20.61 -11.54
CA ASN A 25 -4.12 20.05 -12.88
C ASN A 25 -2.78 19.31 -13.03
N LEU A 26 -1.70 19.84 -12.43
CA LEU A 26 -0.39 19.19 -12.45
C LEU A 26 -0.41 17.86 -11.66
N ILE A 27 -1.07 17.84 -10.50
CA ILE A 27 -1.22 16.61 -9.71
C ILE A 27 -2.09 15.59 -10.46
N GLU A 28 -3.18 16.03 -11.06
CA GLU A 28 -4.06 15.18 -11.87
C GLU A 28 -3.32 14.58 -13.07
N HIS A 29 -2.50 15.38 -13.76
CA HIS A 29 -1.65 14.90 -14.84
C HIS A 29 -0.60 13.89 -14.37
N LYS A 30 0.06 14.15 -13.22
CA LYS A 30 0.98 13.19 -12.62
C LYS A 30 0.28 11.88 -12.27
N LEU A 31 -0.93 11.95 -11.72
CA LEU A 31 -1.73 10.76 -11.41
C LEU A 31 -2.10 9.97 -12.68
N ALA A 32 -2.46 10.66 -13.75
CA ALA A 32 -2.80 10.05 -15.04
C ALA A 32 -1.60 9.40 -15.74
N GLY A 33 -0.37 9.85 -15.46
CA GLY A 33 0.87 9.27 -16.01
C GLY A 33 1.44 8.08 -15.22
N LEU A 34 0.82 7.65 -14.12
CA LEU A 34 1.23 6.45 -13.37
C LEU A 34 1.17 5.14 -14.19
N PRO A 35 0.11 4.82 -14.96
CA PRO A 35 -0.02 3.52 -15.60
C PRO A 35 0.98 3.27 -16.73
N ASP A 36 1.52 4.31 -17.37
CA ASP A 36 2.44 4.19 -18.51
C ASP A 36 3.92 4.00 -18.11
N ASN A 37 4.26 4.20 -16.83
CA ASN A 37 5.64 4.13 -16.36
C ASN A 37 6.01 2.71 -15.91
N GLU A 38 6.15 1.78 -16.86
CA GLU A 38 6.63 0.41 -16.60
C GLU A 38 8.05 0.35 -16.00
N HIS A 39 8.79 1.47 -16.01
CA HIS A 39 10.19 1.55 -15.60
C HIS A 39 10.42 1.90 -14.12
N TYR A 40 9.37 2.24 -13.37
CA TYR A 40 9.52 2.60 -11.95
C TYR A 40 9.41 1.37 -11.04
N GLU A 41 10.35 1.22 -10.11
CA GLU A 41 10.21 0.29 -8.99
C GLU A 41 8.94 0.66 -8.20
N ASP A 42 8.05 -0.32 -7.99
CA ASP A 42 6.71 -0.12 -7.43
C ASP A 42 6.75 0.64 -6.07
N PHE A 43 7.83 0.47 -5.30
CA PHE A 43 8.04 1.14 -4.01
C PHE A 43 8.36 2.63 -4.12
N ASP A 44 9.16 3.03 -5.12
CA ASP A 44 9.51 4.42 -5.34
C ASP A 44 8.28 5.21 -5.81
N MET A 45 7.50 4.59 -6.70
CA MET A 45 6.20 5.09 -7.13
C MET A 45 5.27 5.28 -5.92
N LEU A 46 5.11 4.26 -5.06
CA LEU A 46 4.30 4.34 -3.86
C LEU A 46 4.72 5.50 -2.93
N SER A 47 6.02 5.72 -2.77
CA SER A 47 6.56 6.82 -1.96
C SER A 47 6.19 8.20 -2.54
N ASN A 48 6.29 8.35 -3.87
CA ASN A 48 5.93 9.56 -4.60
C ASN A 48 4.42 9.87 -4.54
N LEU A 49 3.58 8.84 -4.66
CA LEU A 49 2.13 9.00 -4.49
C LEU A 49 1.78 9.45 -3.08
N ARG A 50 2.40 8.84 -2.06
CA ARG A 50 2.17 9.20 -0.66
C ARG A 50 2.58 10.64 -0.38
N TYR A 51 3.75 11.04 -0.87
CA TYR A 51 4.22 12.42 -0.76
C TYR A 51 3.26 13.42 -1.44
N SER A 52 2.81 13.12 -2.66
CA SER A 52 1.86 13.97 -3.40
C SER A 52 0.52 14.11 -2.66
N LYS A 53 0.04 13.00 -2.08
CA LYS A 53 -1.17 12.98 -1.25
C LYS A 53 -0.99 13.85 0.01
N ASP A 54 0.15 13.80 0.67
CA ASP A 54 0.43 14.62 1.86
C ASP A 54 0.44 16.12 1.53
N ILE A 55 1.03 16.52 0.40
CA ILE A 55 0.97 17.91 -0.06
C ILE A 55 -0.49 18.32 -0.30
N LEU A 56 -1.27 17.44 -0.93
CA LEU A 56 -2.66 17.73 -1.26
C LEU A 56 -3.55 17.87 0.00
N TYR A 57 -3.25 17.14 1.08
CA TYR A 57 -3.88 17.37 2.40
C TYR A 57 -3.53 18.74 2.99
N ARG A 58 -2.28 19.19 2.85
CA ARG A 58 -1.88 20.52 3.33
C ARG A 58 -2.66 21.60 2.60
N GLN A 59 -2.82 21.46 1.28
CA GLN A 59 -3.62 22.37 0.46
C GLN A 59 -5.11 22.35 0.82
N GLN A 60 -5.67 21.17 1.13
CA GLN A 60 -7.04 21.08 1.63
C GLN A 60 -7.23 21.90 2.92
N ARG A 61 -6.33 21.71 3.90
CA ARG A 61 -6.40 22.43 5.19
C ARG A 61 -6.32 23.94 4.98
N GLN A 62 -5.45 24.41 4.08
CA GLN A 62 -5.35 25.83 3.76
C GLN A 62 -6.65 26.36 3.14
N LEU A 63 -7.24 25.64 2.17
CA LEU A 63 -8.52 26.04 1.58
C LEU A 63 -9.67 26.03 2.60
N GLU A 64 -9.69 25.07 3.52
CA GLU A 64 -10.66 25.00 4.61
C GLU A 64 -10.53 26.19 5.56
N GLN A 65 -9.31 26.52 5.99
CA GLN A 65 -9.02 27.69 6.84
C GLN A 65 -9.48 29.00 6.18
N VAL A 66 -9.14 29.21 4.90
CA VAL A 66 -9.57 30.41 4.15
C VAL A 66 -11.09 30.45 4.02
N SER A 67 -11.73 29.32 3.74
CA SER A 67 -13.20 29.25 3.64
C SER A 67 -13.91 29.46 4.98
N ALA A 68 -13.33 28.99 6.09
CA ALA A 68 -13.86 29.18 7.44
C ALA A 68 -13.72 30.65 7.86
N TRP A 69 -12.57 31.27 7.57
CA TRP A 69 -12.36 32.69 7.76
C TRP A 69 -13.36 33.53 6.97
N LEU A 70 -13.57 33.22 5.67
CA LEU A 70 -14.57 33.91 4.84
C LEU A 70 -16.01 33.78 5.41
N LYS A 71 -16.39 32.58 5.86
CA LYS A 71 -17.72 32.33 6.45
C LYS A 71 -17.92 33.05 7.77
N LEU A 72 -16.90 33.05 8.64
CA LEU A 72 -16.93 33.74 9.93
C LEU A 72 -17.13 35.25 9.72
N HIS A 73 -16.43 35.82 8.73
CA HIS A 73 -16.60 37.23 8.37
C HIS A 73 -17.97 37.53 7.75
N GLN A 74 -18.52 36.64 6.92
CA GLN A 74 -19.87 36.79 6.38
C GLN A 74 -20.96 36.73 7.47
N LEU A 75 -20.75 35.92 8.51
CA LEU A 75 -21.67 35.78 9.64
C LEU A 75 -21.56 36.91 10.66
N LEU A 76 -20.36 37.44 10.89
CA LEU A 76 -20.10 38.51 11.86
C LEU A 76 -20.56 39.90 11.39
N GLY A 77 -20.85 40.08 10.09
CA GLY A 77 -21.66 41.17 9.53
C GLY A 77 -21.32 42.64 9.85
N ARG A 78 -20.35 42.96 10.71
CA ARG A 78 -20.26 44.31 11.31
C ARG A 78 -18.94 44.67 12.00
N ILE A 79 -17.84 43.95 11.75
CA ILE A 79 -16.54 44.33 12.33
C ILE A 79 -15.76 45.19 11.32
N GLY A 80 -16.06 46.49 11.37
CA GLY A 80 -15.16 47.63 11.18
C GLY A 80 -14.47 47.91 9.84
N TRP A 81 -14.10 46.90 9.04
CA TRP A 81 -13.28 47.10 7.84
C TRP A 81 -13.97 46.74 6.51
N TRP A 82 -15.21 46.24 6.60
CA TRP A 82 -16.12 45.95 5.48
C TRP A 82 -17.46 46.58 5.82
N THR A 83 -17.53 47.90 5.73
CA THR A 83 -18.82 48.56 5.54
C THR A 83 -19.06 48.64 4.05
N THR A 84 -19.42 47.52 3.43
CA THR A 84 -20.35 47.67 2.33
C THR A 84 -21.61 48.14 3.00
N SER A 85 -21.99 49.39 2.73
CA SER A 85 -23.36 49.82 2.98
C SER A 85 -24.24 48.67 2.49
N THR A 86 -25.12 48.17 3.36
CA THR A 86 -26.00 47.01 3.13
C THR A 86 -26.89 47.16 1.87
N GLU A 87 -26.75 48.27 1.15
CA GLU A 87 -27.54 48.75 0.04
C GLU A 87 -26.83 48.66 -1.33
N ASP A 88 -25.55 48.28 -1.42
CA ASP A 88 -24.86 48.17 -2.73
C ASP A 88 -24.87 46.72 -3.30
N PRO A 89 -25.79 46.37 -4.22
CA PRO A 89 -25.87 45.03 -4.82
C PRO A 89 -24.62 44.64 -5.63
N LYS A 90 -23.77 45.62 -6.01
CA LYS A 90 -22.53 45.39 -6.76
C LYS A 90 -21.40 44.79 -5.93
N ALA A 91 -21.36 45.01 -4.61
CA ALA A 91 -20.28 44.53 -3.75
C ALA A 91 -20.56 43.14 -3.12
N SER A 92 -21.83 42.74 -3.02
CA SER A 92 -22.23 41.43 -2.48
C SER A 92 -22.12 40.27 -3.49
N GLN A 93 -22.12 40.55 -4.80
CA GLN A 93 -21.98 39.53 -5.85
C GLN A 93 -20.58 38.88 -5.90
N PRO A 94 -19.46 39.64 -5.86
CA PRO A 94 -18.12 39.06 -5.90
C PRO A 94 -17.85 38.08 -4.75
N ALA A 95 -18.21 38.44 -3.51
CA ALA A 95 -18.05 37.59 -2.32
C ALA A 95 -18.73 36.22 -2.46
N LYS A 96 -19.97 36.20 -2.96
CA LYS A 96 -20.70 34.95 -3.24
C LYS A 96 -20.02 34.11 -4.34
N SER A 97 -19.46 34.76 -5.36
CA SER A 97 -18.72 34.09 -6.44
C SER A 97 -17.43 33.42 -5.93
N PHE A 98 -16.73 34.04 -4.97
CA PHE A 98 -15.52 33.48 -4.36
C PHE A 98 -15.83 32.25 -3.52
N LEU A 99 -16.85 32.34 -2.67
CA LEU A 99 -17.25 31.22 -1.84
C LEU A 99 -17.66 30.00 -2.69
N ARG A 100 -18.31 30.23 -3.84
CA ARG A 100 -18.61 29.17 -4.81
C ARG A 100 -17.34 28.56 -5.42
N ARG A 101 -16.37 29.39 -5.84
CA ARG A 101 -15.10 28.93 -6.40
C ARG A 101 -14.28 28.13 -5.40
N TYR A 102 -14.16 28.60 -4.16
CA TYR A 102 -13.45 27.87 -3.09
C TYR A 102 -14.11 26.53 -2.77
N LYS A 103 -15.45 26.47 -2.70
CA LYS A 103 -16.18 25.21 -2.55
C LYS A 103 -15.87 24.23 -3.69
N TYR A 104 -15.85 24.72 -4.93
CA TYR A 104 -15.50 23.90 -6.09
C TYR A 104 -14.07 23.33 -5.99
N LEU A 105 -13.08 24.17 -5.62
CA LEU A 105 -11.70 23.74 -5.39
C LEU A 105 -11.61 22.69 -4.27
N GLN A 106 -12.35 22.86 -3.17
CA GLN A 106 -12.41 21.88 -2.07
C GLN A 106 -12.94 20.53 -2.56
N THR A 107 -14.03 20.53 -3.34
CA THR A 107 -14.57 19.29 -3.92
C THR A 107 -13.59 18.63 -4.88
N ARG A 108 -12.86 19.40 -5.70
CA ARG A 108 -11.81 18.85 -6.58
C ARG A 108 -10.69 18.19 -5.79
N VAL A 109 -10.19 18.85 -4.74
CA VAL A 109 -9.17 18.31 -3.84
C VAL A 109 -9.65 17.00 -3.23
N GLN A 110 -10.86 16.93 -2.69
CA GLN A 110 -11.42 15.70 -2.10
C GLN A 110 -11.54 14.55 -3.11
N LYS A 111 -12.00 14.85 -4.34
CA LYS A 111 -12.04 13.85 -5.41
C LYS A 111 -10.66 13.32 -5.75
N LEU A 112 -9.68 14.22 -5.86
CA LEU A 112 -8.30 13.84 -6.18
C LEU A 112 -7.67 13.02 -5.05
N GLN A 113 -7.94 13.34 -3.77
CA GLN A 113 -7.52 12.50 -2.63
C GLN A 113 -8.07 11.08 -2.72
N ALA A 114 -9.35 10.93 -3.05
CA ALA A 114 -9.98 9.62 -3.19
C ALA A 114 -9.32 8.82 -4.34
N GLN A 115 -9.03 9.48 -5.46
CA GLN A 115 -8.32 8.85 -6.57
C GLN A 115 -6.89 8.42 -6.18
N TYR A 116 -6.14 9.26 -5.47
CA TYR A 116 -4.82 8.89 -4.93
C TYR A 116 -4.90 7.72 -3.96
N GLN A 117 -5.91 7.68 -3.09
CA GLN A 117 -6.11 6.57 -2.16
C GLN A 117 -6.36 5.26 -2.91
N ASN A 118 -7.20 5.30 -3.94
CA ASN A 118 -7.47 4.14 -4.78
C ASN A 118 -6.21 3.69 -5.53
N ALA A 119 -5.43 4.62 -6.10
CA ALA A 119 -4.18 4.32 -6.78
C ALA A 119 -3.15 3.68 -5.83
N ILE A 120 -2.99 4.23 -4.62
CA ILE A 120 -2.11 3.67 -3.57
C ILE A 120 -2.56 2.26 -3.19
N SER A 121 -3.87 2.05 -2.96
CA SER A 121 -4.41 0.75 -2.59
C SER A 121 -4.22 -0.29 -3.70
N ASN A 122 -4.44 0.09 -4.96
CA ASN A 122 -4.23 -0.79 -6.11
C ASN A 122 -2.75 -1.15 -6.27
N LEU A 123 -1.86 -0.16 -6.22
CA LEU A 123 -0.41 -0.38 -6.30
C LEU A 123 0.09 -1.29 -5.16
N MET A 124 -0.36 -1.03 -3.93
CA MET A 124 0.00 -1.86 -2.78
C MET A 124 -0.49 -3.31 -2.94
N ASN A 125 -1.69 -3.51 -3.49
CA ASN A 125 -2.21 -4.84 -3.78
C ASN A 125 -1.33 -5.56 -4.82
N ASN A 126 -0.96 -4.88 -5.91
CA ASN A 126 -0.07 -5.43 -6.94
C ASN A 126 1.31 -5.81 -6.37
N ILE A 127 1.91 -4.92 -5.55
CA ILE A 127 3.17 -5.22 -4.84
C ILE A 127 3.04 -6.47 -3.97
N ASN A 128 1.95 -6.58 -3.21
CA ASN A 128 1.72 -7.73 -2.34
C ASN A 128 1.52 -9.02 -3.14
N LEU A 129 0.78 -8.98 -4.24
CA LEU A 129 0.60 -10.12 -5.14
C LEU A 129 1.93 -10.58 -5.72
N LYS A 130 2.75 -9.65 -6.24
CA LYS A 130 4.10 -9.94 -6.74
C LYS A 130 5.01 -10.53 -5.67
N LYS A 131 4.95 -10.01 -4.43
CA LYS A 131 5.68 -10.58 -3.29
C LYS A 131 5.24 -12.01 -2.95
N VAL A 132 3.94 -12.27 -2.96
CA VAL A 132 3.38 -13.61 -2.69
C VAL A 132 3.78 -14.60 -3.77
N GLU A 133 3.74 -14.19 -5.04
CA GLU A 133 4.19 -15.00 -6.18
C GLU A 133 5.67 -15.35 -6.04
N ASN A 134 6.53 -14.35 -5.81
CA ASN A 134 7.97 -14.55 -5.59
C ASN A 134 8.24 -15.46 -4.40
N ALA A 135 7.54 -15.28 -3.28
CA ALA A 135 7.68 -16.13 -2.10
C ALA A 135 7.22 -17.57 -2.38
N SER A 136 6.18 -17.76 -3.19
CA SER A 136 5.69 -19.06 -3.62
C SER A 136 6.72 -19.77 -4.50
N GLU A 137 7.32 -19.06 -5.46
CA GLU A 137 8.42 -19.61 -6.27
C GLU A 137 9.62 -20.00 -5.43
N GLN A 138 10.03 -19.13 -4.49
CA GLN A 138 11.12 -19.43 -3.56
C GLN A 138 10.80 -20.65 -2.71
N SER A 139 9.57 -20.76 -2.20
CA SER A 139 9.12 -21.93 -1.43
C SER A 139 9.16 -23.22 -2.26
N LYS A 140 8.77 -23.17 -3.54
CA LYS A 140 8.90 -24.31 -4.46
C LYS A 140 10.36 -24.71 -4.68
N ARG A 141 11.27 -23.73 -4.85
CA ARG A 141 12.71 -23.99 -5.00
C ARG A 141 13.31 -24.61 -3.75
N ILE A 142 13.00 -24.06 -2.57
CA ILE A 142 13.42 -24.59 -1.27
C ILE A 142 12.87 -26.01 -1.08
N GLY A 143 11.59 -26.25 -1.38
CA GLY A 143 10.97 -27.57 -1.28
C GLY A 143 11.66 -28.63 -2.12
N LYS A 144 12.03 -28.29 -3.37
CA LYS A 144 12.83 -29.18 -4.23
C LYS A 144 14.21 -29.46 -3.63
N LEU A 145 14.87 -28.46 -3.07
CA LEU A 145 16.19 -28.60 -2.44
C LEU A 145 16.13 -29.49 -1.20
N THR A 146 15.14 -29.29 -0.32
CA THR A 146 14.94 -30.10 0.89
C THR A 146 14.61 -31.54 0.53
N PHE A 147 13.77 -31.77 -0.50
CA PHE A 147 13.48 -33.11 -0.99
C PHE A 147 14.75 -33.83 -1.45
N LEU A 148 15.60 -33.13 -2.22
CA LEU A 148 16.85 -33.68 -2.71
C LEU A 148 17.82 -34.00 -1.57
N ALA A 149 17.98 -33.07 -0.61
CA ALA A 149 18.81 -33.29 0.57
C ALA A 149 18.33 -34.47 1.41
N PHE A 150 17.02 -34.66 1.53
CA PHE A 150 16.42 -35.76 2.28
C PHE A 150 16.68 -37.13 1.64
N LEU A 151 16.74 -37.19 0.31
CA LEU A 151 17.11 -38.40 -0.41
C LEU A 151 18.62 -38.67 -0.33
N PHE A 152 19.43 -37.65 -0.53
CA PHE A 152 20.89 -37.79 -0.61
C PHE A 152 21.56 -38.04 0.74
N ALA A 153 21.10 -37.42 1.84
CA ALA A 153 21.73 -37.58 3.15
C ALA A 153 21.79 -39.04 3.66
N PRO A 154 20.70 -39.83 3.66
CA PRO A 154 20.77 -41.24 4.05
C PRO A 154 21.56 -42.10 3.05
N LEU A 155 21.52 -41.76 1.76
CA LEU A 155 22.29 -42.43 0.71
C LEU A 155 23.79 -42.20 0.86
N SER A 156 24.20 -40.96 1.17
CA SER A 156 25.61 -40.63 1.41
C SER A 156 26.13 -41.28 2.68
N LEU A 157 25.31 -41.35 3.73
CA LEU A 157 25.67 -41.99 4.99
C LEU A 157 25.91 -43.49 4.80
N THR A 158 24.97 -44.19 4.17
CA THR A 158 25.09 -45.63 3.90
C THR A 158 26.26 -45.94 2.97
N THR A 159 26.49 -45.11 1.95
CA THR A 159 27.66 -45.25 1.07
C THR A 159 28.96 -45.03 1.84
N SER A 160 29.05 -44.02 2.70
CA SER A 160 30.24 -43.74 3.51
C SER A 160 30.54 -44.86 4.52
N PHE A 161 29.53 -45.40 5.18
CA PHE A 161 29.71 -46.51 6.14
C PHE A 161 30.21 -47.79 5.49
N PHE A 162 29.74 -48.11 4.29
CA PHE A 162 30.16 -49.30 3.55
C PHE A 162 31.46 -49.09 2.74
N ALA A 163 31.76 -47.85 2.34
CA ALA A 163 33.04 -47.50 1.73
C ALA A 163 34.18 -47.50 2.75
N MET A 164 33.89 -47.24 4.02
CA MET A 164 34.85 -47.39 5.11
C MET A 164 35.09 -48.90 5.30
N ASN A 165 36.29 -49.38 4.96
CA ASN A 165 36.69 -50.79 5.05
C ASN A 165 36.90 -51.23 6.51
N ILE A 166 35.87 -51.12 7.34
CA ILE A 166 35.84 -51.53 8.74
C ILE A 166 35.61 -53.05 8.80
N GLY A 167 36.58 -53.85 8.37
CA GLY A 167 36.68 -55.29 8.66
C GLY A 167 35.50 -56.20 8.25
N LEU A 168 34.49 -55.69 7.53
CA LEU A 168 33.27 -56.39 7.17
C LEU A 168 33.45 -57.10 5.82
N MET A 169 34.46 -57.97 5.75
CA MET A 169 34.94 -58.63 4.53
C MET A 169 33.94 -59.65 3.93
N ASN A 170 32.73 -59.78 4.50
CA ASN A 170 31.75 -60.81 4.14
C ASN A 170 30.30 -60.28 3.99
N LEU A 171 30.10 -58.95 3.88
CA LEU A 171 28.77 -58.37 3.64
C LEU A 171 28.39 -58.46 2.15
N ARG A 172 27.35 -59.26 1.86
CA ARG A 172 26.72 -59.35 0.53
C ARG A 172 26.13 -57.99 0.12
N LEU A 173 26.19 -57.65 -1.18
CA LEU A 173 25.43 -56.53 -1.78
C LEU A 173 23.94 -56.48 -1.35
N LYS A 174 23.35 -57.64 -1.03
CA LYS A 174 21.98 -57.75 -0.50
C LYS A 174 21.79 -57.09 0.87
N THR A 175 22.75 -57.17 1.79
CA THR A 175 22.64 -56.51 3.11
C THR A 175 22.82 -55.00 3.00
N TRP A 176 23.69 -54.53 2.11
CA TRP A 176 23.78 -53.10 1.78
C TRP A 176 22.44 -52.57 1.29
N LEU A 177 21.86 -53.19 0.25
CA LEU A 177 20.56 -52.82 -0.31
C LEU A 177 19.45 -52.78 0.76
N ALA A 178 19.37 -53.81 1.61
CA ALA A 178 18.38 -53.89 2.68
C ALA A 178 18.51 -52.74 3.69
N VAL A 179 19.73 -52.37 4.08
CA VAL A 179 19.99 -51.27 5.02
C VAL A 179 19.64 -49.91 4.39
N THR A 180 20.03 -49.67 3.13
CA THR A 180 19.66 -48.45 2.40
C THR A 180 18.16 -48.28 2.27
N ILE A 181 17.44 -49.34 1.90
CA ILE A 181 15.98 -49.29 1.73
C ILE A 181 15.30 -49.06 3.08
N GLY A 182 15.75 -49.74 4.14
CA GLY A 182 15.24 -49.52 5.50
C GLY A 182 15.43 -48.07 5.96
N LEU A 183 16.62 -47.51 5.76
CA LEU A 183 16.94 -46.13 6.16
C LEU A 183 16.13 -45.10 5.35
N LEU A 184 15.96 -45.32 4.04
CA LEU A 184 15.10 -44.49 3.19
C LEU A 184 13.62 -44.57 3.60
N SER A 185 13.15 -45.75 4.00
CA SER A 185 11.77 -45.93 4.44
C SER A 185 11.50 -45.26 5.79
N ILE A 186 12.45 -45.34 6.72
CA ILE A 186 12.37 -44.66 8.04
C ILE A 186 12.39 -43.15 7.88
N THR A 187 13.31 -42.63 7.06
CA THR A 187 13.38 -41.20 6.77
C THR A 187 12.08 -40.75 6.10
N PHE A 188 11.61 -41.43 5.05
CA PHE A 188 10.34 -41.09 4.40
C PHE A 188 9.16 -41.08 5.38
N PHE A 189 9.07 -42.07 6.27
CA PHE A 189 8.04 -42.13 7.30
C PHE A 189 8.11 -40.93 8.26
N LEU A 190 9.31 -40.59 8.75
CA LEU A 190 9.52 -39.40 9.60
C LEU A 190 9.09 -38.12 8.89
N MET A 191 9.38 -37.98 7.59
CA MET A 191 8.96 -36.81 6.80
C MET A 191 7.44 -36.70 6.72
N VAL A 192 6.73 -37.80 6.43
CA VAL A 192 5.26 -37.82 6.32
C VAL A 192 4.61 -37.52 7.68
N VAL A 193 5.10 -38.12 8.77
CA VAL A 193 4.58 -37.88 10.12
C VAL A 193 4.77 -36.42 10.52
N ASN A 194 5.96 -35.86 10.32
CA ASN A 194 6.26 -34.48 10.70
C ASN A 194 5.43 -33.48 9.86
N PHE A 195 5.25 -33.73 8.57
CA PHE A 195 4.39 -32.93 7.69
C PHE A 195 2.92 -32.99 8.12
N SER A 196 2.42 -34.18 8.47
CA SER A 196 1.05 -34.36 8.95
C SER A 196 0.79 -33.66 10.30
N GLY A 197 1.78 -33.67 11.21
CA GLY A 197 1.73 -32.98 12.49
C GLY A 197 1.69 -31.46 12.31
N TRP A 198 2.51 -30.94 11.40
CA TRP A 198 2.53 -29.51 11.06
C TRP A 198 1.22 -29.04 10.43
N ILE A 199 0.63 -29.84 9.53
CA ILE A 199 -0.68 -29.57 8.93
C ILE A 199 -1.79 -29.53 10.00
N ARG A 200 -1.81 -30.48 10.94
CA ARG A 200 -2.82 -30.50 12.03
C ARG A 200 -2.72 -29.27 12.93
N LEU A 201 -1.50 -28.83 13.25
CA LEU A 201 -1.27 -27.63 14.05
C LEU A 201 -1.74 -26.35 13.34
N LEU A 202 -1.50 -26.25 12.03
CA LEU A 202 -1.99 -25.13 11.22
C LEU A 202 -3.52 -25.10 11.14
N GLN A 203 -4.17 -26.26 10.98
CA GLN A 203 -5.63 -26.35 10.96
C GLN A 203 -6.25 -25.92 12.29
N ASN A 204 -5.68 -26.32 13.43
CA ASN A 204 -6.16 -25.87 14.75
C ASN A 204 -5.98 -24.37 14.96
N LYS A 205 -4.84 -23.79 14.54
CA LYS A 205 -4.59 -22.35 14.67
C LYS A 205 -5.54 -21.50 13.81
N ARG A 206 -5.90 -21.99 12.61
CA ARG A 206 -6.95 -21.37 11.77
C ARG A 206 -8.34 -21.43 12.41
N ARG A 207 -8.72 -22.56 13.02
CA ARG A 207 -10.01 -22.70 13.72
C ARG A 207 -10.16 -21.74 14.89
N HIS A 208 -9.09 -21.45 15.63
CA HIS A 208 -9.11 -20.49 16.74
C HIS A 208 -9.24 -19.04 16.29
N THR A 209 -8.64 -18.67 15.16
CA THR A 209 -8.73 -17.30 14.61
C THR A 209 -10.11 -17.02 14.00
N THR A 210 -10.72 -17.99 13.33
CA THR A 210 -12.10 -17.85 12.82
C THR A 210 -13.15 -17.79 13.92
N LYS A 211 -12.90 -18.41 15.10
CA LYS A 211 -13.82 -18.29 16.24
C LYS A 211 -13.72 -16.91 16.88
N LYS A 212 -12.53 -16.32 17.02
CA LYS A 212 -12.37 -14.96 17.58
C LYS A 212 -13.01 -13.86 16.70
N ALA A 213 -13.01 -14.04 15.37
CA ALA A 213 -13.65 -13.10 14.45
C ALA A 213 -15.20 -13.16 14.43
N ARG A 214 -15.82 -14.13 15.12
CA ARG A 214 -17.30 -14.20 15.28
C ARG A 214 -17.81 -13.58 16.59
N TYR A 215 -16.92 -13.16 17.49
CA TYR A 215 -17.26 -12.56 18.78
C TYR A 215 -16.86 -11.07 18.86
N LEU A 216 -16.52 -10.46 17.72
CA LEU A 216 -16.38 -9.02 17.49
C LEU A 216 -17.37 -8.64 16.38
#